data_AF-A0A8S3WXC6-F1
#
_entry.id   AF-A0A8S3WXC6-F1
#
_cell.length_a   1.000
_cell.length_b   1.000
_cell.length_c   1.000
_cell.angle_alpha   90.00
_cell.angle_beta   90.00
_cell.angle_gamma   90.00
#
_symmetry.space_group_name_H-M   'P 1'
#
loop_
_entity.id
_entity.type
_entity.pdbx_description
1 polymer ?
#
loop_
_entity_poly.entity_id
_entity_poly.type
_entity_poly.pdbx_seq_one_letter_code
_entity_poly.pdbx_strand_id
1 'polypeptide(L)'
;MDEFADFEINQGDLSQIEKLEFTLFNNSFHVSSEEEDINIHPVTRKRRHIMVIDSEESDAEEHAVPDTSGNTTPFTRTWVLPTGNQRRIIPFTENPGLPTNLRLAMTNKSSADFYSLLVPDDVFMQIVEDTNQFAIDRSTGRVASKAARIRNWSPSNVHEMKRFFALIFLRFPIIGQKMK
;
A
#
# COMPACT_ATOMS: atom_id res chain seq x y z
N MET A 1 -31.34 -30.93 -26.96
CA MET A 1 -31.24 -29.51 -26.62
C MET A 1 -31.39 -29.46 -25.12
N ASP A 2 -30.27 -29.34 -24.40
CA ASP A 2 -30.29 -29.23 -22.94
C ASP A 2 -30.54 -27.78 -22.58
N GLU A 3 -31.69 -27.56 -21.96
CA GLU A 3 -32.14 -26.29 -21.43
C GLU A 3 -31.41 -26.08 -20.10
N PHE A 4 -30.29 -25.36 -20.14
CA PHE A 4 -29.65 -24.86 -18.93
C PHE A 4 -30.60 -23.85 -18.30
N ALA A 5 -31.29 -24.26 -17.25
CA ALA A 5 -32.09 -23.38 -16.42
C ALA A 5 -31.20 -22.22 -15.92
N ASP A 6 -31.58 -21.00 -16.24
CA ASP A 6 -30.98 -19.79 -15.69
C ASP A 6 -31.13 -19.81 -14.17
N PHE A 7 -30.03 -20.14 -13.48
CA PHE A 7 -29.98 -20.16 -12.02
C PHE A 7 -29.83 -18.73 -11.51
N GLU A 8 -30.96 -18.04 -11.32
CA GLU A 8 -30.98 -16.74 -10.63
C GLU A 8 -30.71 -16.93 -9.14
N ILE A 9 -29.50 -16.55 -8.70
CA ILE A 9 -29.12 -16.51 -7.28
C ILE A 9 -29.96 -15.41 -6.60
N ASN A 10 -30.83 -15.79 -5.67
CA ASN A 10 -31.68 -14.86 -4.95
C ASN A 10 -30.93 -14.26 -3.72
N GLN A 11 -31.41 -13.13 -3.21
CA GLN A 11 -30.90 -12.48 -2.00
C GLN A 11 -30.89 -13.41 -0.77
N GLY A 12 -31.83 -14.36 -0.71
CA GLY A 12 -31.84 -15.42 0.30
C GLY A 12 -30.61 -16.33 0.23
N ASP A 13 -30.17 -16.68 -0.98
CA ASP A 13 -29.00 -17.54 -1.22
C ASP A 13 -27.71 -16.82 -0.82
N LEU A 14 -27.63 -15.50 -1.06
CA LEU A 14 -26.51 -14.66 -0.64
C LEU A 14 -26.32 -14.67 0.89
N SER A 15 -27.42 -14.54 1.64
CA SER A 15 -27.37 -14.58 3.11
C SER A 15 -26.95 -15.94 3.67
N GLN A 16 -27.21 -17.02 2.93
CA GLN A 16 -26.79 -18.37 3.31
C GLN A 16 -25.30 -18.57 3.02
N ILE A 17 -24.81 -18.06 1.88
CA ILE A 17 -23.38 -18.10 1.53
C ILE A 17 -22.56 -17.32 2.55
N GLU A 18 -23.00 -16.14 2.98
CA GLU A 18 -22.31 -15.34 4.01
C GLU A 18 -22.19 -16.09 5.34
N LYS A 19 -23.25 -16.78 5.77
CA LYS A 19 -23.22 -17.60 6.98
C LYS A 19 -22.25 -18.78 6.85
N LEU A 20 -22.17 -19.39 5.66
CA LEU A 20 -21.23 -20.49 5.40
C LEU A 20 -19.78 -19.99 5.37
N GLU A 21 -19.51 -18.85 4.75
CA GLU A 21 -18.17 -18.23 4.77
C GLU A 21 -17.74 -17.88 6.20
N PHE A 22 -18.62 -17.27 6.99
CA PHE A 22 -18.34 -16.93 8.39
C PHE A 22 -18.06 -18.15 9.27
N THR A 23 -18.85 -19.22 9.12
CA THR A 23 -18.67 -20.47 9.90
C THR A 23 -17.39 -21.21 9.53
N LEU A 24 -17.00 -21.23 8.24
CA LEU A 24 -15.73 -21.80 7.80
C LEU A 24 -14.53 -21.03 8.35
N PHE A 25 -14.60 -19.70 8.37
CA PHE A 25 -13.53 -18.86 8.92
C PHE A 25 -13.35 -19.09 10.43
N ASN A 26 -14.45 -19.19 11.18
CA ASN A 26 -14.41 -19.37 12.63
C ASN A 26 -13.95 -20.78 13.04
N ASN A 27 -14.29 -21.79 12.25
CA ASN A 27 -13.84 -23.16 12.48
C ASN A 27 -12.34 -23.34 12.16
N SER A 28 -11.81 -22.60 11.18
CA SER A 28 -10.37 -22.59 10.89
C SER A 28 -9.55 -22.03 12.06
N PHE A 29 -10.09 -21.03 12.77
CA PHE A 29 -9.42 -20.42 13.92
C PHE A 29 -9.36 -21.32 15.17
N HIS A 30 -10.24 -22.33 15.28
CA HIS A 30 -10.35 -23.16 16.47
C HIS A 30 -9.50 -24.46 16.43
N VAL A 31 -8.70 -24.69 15.37
CA VAL A 31 -7.93 -25.93 15.18
C VAL A 31 -6.42 -25.77 15.47
N SER A 32 -5.99 -24.72 16.18
CA SER A 32 -4.62 -24.67 16.70
C SER A 32 -4.53 -23.86 17.99
N SER A 33 -4.89 -24.50 19.10
CA SER A 33 -4.54 -24.03 20.44
C SER A 33 -4.08 -25.23 21.28
N GLU A 34 -3.06 -25.92 20.79
CA GLU A 34 -2.16 -26.67 21.67
C GLU A 34 -1.09 -25.66 22.12
N GLU A 35 -1.18 -25.27 23.40
CA GLU A 35 -0.35 -24.25 24.02
C GLU A 35 1.09 -24.75 24.19
N GLU A 36 2.00 -24.30 23.31
CA GLU A 36 3.42 -24.23 23.64
C GLU A 36 3.77 -22.77 23.97
N ASP A 37 4.15 -22.51 25.22
CA ASP A 37 4.58 -21.20 25.72
C ASP A 37 5.82 -20.70 24.97
N ILE A 38 5.61 -19.88 23.93
CA ILE A 38 6.69 -19.24 23.18
C ILE A 38 7.20 -18.04 24.00
N ASN A 39 8.31 -18.22 24.72
CA ASN A 39 8.94 -17.17 25.51
C ASN A 39 9.63 -16.15 24.56
N ILE A 40 8.96 -15.04 24.26
CA ILE A 40 9.45 -14.00 23.35
C ILE A 40 10.47 -13.12 24.08
N HIS A 41 11.77 -13.35 23.83
CA HIS A 41 12.81 -12.42 24.28
C HIS A 41 12.90 -11.19 23.36
N PRO A 42 13.13 -9.97 23.91
CA PRO A 42 13.27 -8.76 23.12
C PRO A 42 14.53 -8.79 22.24
N VAL A 43 14.38 -8.51 20.95
CA VAL A 43 15.48 -8.47 19.98
C VAL A 43 16.34 -7.22 20.20
N THR A 44 17.62 -7.40 20.49
CA THR A 44 18.60 -6.30 20.55
C THR A 44 18.82 -5.71 19.15
N ARG A 45 18.41 -4.46 18.93
CA ARG A 45 18.62 -3.75 17.66
C ARG A 45 20.09 -3.31 17.55
N LYS A 46 20.84 -3.88 16.58
CA LYS A 46 22.14 -3.29 16.17
C LYS A 46 21.89 -1.96 15.45
N ARG A 47 22.62 -0.91 15.86
CA ARG A 47 22.62 0.42 15.21
C ARG A 47 23.08 0.28 13.77
N ARG A 48 22.29 0.79 12.82
CA ARG A 48 22.71 0.91 11.41
C ARG A 48 23.66 2.11 11.29
N HIS A 49 24.83 1.90 10.71
CA HIS A 49 25.72 2.98 10.31
C HIS A 49 25.11 3.71 9.10
N ILE A 50 24.92 5.02 9.24
CA ILE A 50 24.51 5.90 8.14
C ILE A 50 25.81 6.44 7.53
N MET A 51 26.05 6.15 6.25
CA MET A 51 27.11 6.81 5.50
C MET A 51 26.62 8.20 5.11
N VAL A 52 27.21 9.23 5.74
CA VAL A 52 27.06 10.62 5.32
C VAL A 52 28.00 10.82 4.14
N ILE A 53 27.44 11.08 2.96
CA ILE A 53 28.22 11.55 1.81
C ILE A 53 28.13 13.07 1.88
N ASP A 54 29.17 13.68 2.44
CA ASP A 54 29.36 15.13 2.40
C ASP A 54 29.99 15.51 1.06
N SER A 55 29.55 16.63 0.51
CA SER A 55 29.87 17.08 -0.84
C SER A 55 30.72 18.33 -0.74
N GLU A 56 32.04 18.18 -0.76
CA GLU A 56 32.97 19.28 -0.96
C GLU A 56 34.17 18.86 -1.83
N GLU A 57 34.71 19.88 -2.49
CA GLU A 57 35.47 19.92 -3.74
C GLU A 57 36.97 19.61 -3.58
N SER A 58 37.55 18.99 -4.63
CA SER A 58 38.97 19.00 -5.08
C SER A 58 40.10 18.84 -4.03
N ASP A 59 40.84 17.73 -4.11
CA ASP A 59 42.21 17.76 -4.66
C ASP A 59 42.77 16.33 -4.79
N ALA A 60 43.48 16.10 -5.89
CA ALA A 60 44.07 14.84 -6.27
C ALA A 60 45.21 14.44 -5.34
N GLU A 61 45.27 13.18 -4.91
CA GLU A 61 46.52 12.42 -4.85
C GLU A 61 46.29 10.93 -5.10
N GLU A 62 47.28 10.37 -5.78
CA GLU A 62 47.34 9.13 -6.54
C GLU A 62 47.53 7.91 -5.63
N HIS A 63 46.56 7.00 -5.63
CA HIS A 63 46.80 5.62 -5.19
C HIS A 63 46.35 4.64 -6.27
N ALA A 64 47.36 4.14 -6.99
CA ALA A 64 47.27 3.14 -8.03
C ALA A 64 46.54 1.88 -7.53
N VAL A 65 45.46 1.52 -8.24
CA VAL A 65 44.80 0.21 -8.12
C VAL A 65 44.75 -0.37 -9.53
N PRO A 66 45.22 -1.61 -9.74
CA PRO A 66 45.76 -2.04 -11.02
C PRO A 66 44.66 -2.28 -12.06
N ASP A 67 45.02 -1.99 -13.32
CA ASP A 67 44.27 -2.39 -14.51
C ASP A 67 43.85 -3.85 -14.41
N THR A 68 42.55 -4.08 -14.22
CA THR A 68 41.93 -5.35 -14.53
C THR A 68 41.03 -5.13 -15.73
N SER A 69 41.64 -5.24 -16.90
CA SER A 69 40.95 -5.54 -18.15
C SER A 69 40.22 -6.88 -17.98
N GLY A 70 38.97 -6.82 -17.53
CA GLY A 70 38.07 -7.96 -17.40
C GLY A 70 36.72 -7.55 -17.93
N ASN A 71 36.34 -8.09 -19.08
CA ASN A 71 35.07 -7.90 -19.76
C ASN A 71 33.89 -7.68 -18.79
N THR A 72 33.33 -6.46 -18.76
CA THR A 72 32.07 -6.18 -18.08
C THR A 72 30.95 -6.88 -18.85
N THR A 73 30.73 -8.16 -18.56
CA THR A 73 29.47 -8.81 -18.89
C THR A 73 28.36 -8.04 -18.19
N PRO A 74 27.30 -7.60 -18.88
CA PRO A 74 26.21 -6.86 -18.26
C PRO A 74 25.63 -7.72 -17.14
N PHE A 75 25.51 -7.14 -15.94
CA PHE A 75 24.98 -7.80 -14.75
C PHE A 75 23.48 -8.06 -14.96
N THR A 76 23.13 -9.14 -15.67
CA THR A 76 21.75 -9.59 -15.81
C THR A 76 21.33 -10.14 -14.45
N ARG A 77 20.62 -9.32 -13.66
CA ARG A 77 19.98 -9.75 -12.42
C ARG A 77 18.81 -10.68 -12.75
N THR A 78 19.12 -11.94 -12.98
CA THR A 78 18.11 -12.99 -13.15
C THR A 78 17.59 -13.39 -11.77
N TRP A 79 16.28 -13.27 -11.56
CA TRP A 79 15.63 -13.84 -10.38
C TRP A 79 15.87 -15.35 -10.38
N VAL A 80 16.66 -15.83 -9.42
CA VAL A 80 16.90 -17.25 -9.18
C VAL A 80 16.08 -17.71 -8.00
N LEU A 81 15.59 -18.95 -8.07
CA LEU A 81 14.98 -19.60 -6.93
C LEU A 81 15.99 -19.60 -5.77
N PRO A 82 15.59 -19.19 -4.56
CA PRO A 82 16.51 -19.18 -3.44
C PRO A 82 16.98 -20.62 -3.17
N THR A 83 18.24 -20.80 -2.80
CA THR A 83 18.83 -22.11 -2.48
C THR A 83 19.23 -22.15 -1.00
N GLY A 84 19.28 -23.35 -0.40
CA GLY A 84 19.69 -23.55 1.00
C GLY A 84 18.53 -23.85 1.97
N ASN A 85 18.78 -23.65 3.26
CA ASN A 85 17.85 -24.03 4.34
C ASN A 85 16.74 -22.99 4.50
N GLN A 86 15.80 -22.99 3.55
CA GLN A 86 14.62 -22.13 3.60
C GLN A 86 13.70 -22.56 4.74
N ARG A 87 13.11 -21.58 5.43
CA ARG A 87 11.97 -21.86 6.31
C ARG A 87 10.89 -22.56 5.48
N ARG A 88 10.21 -23.56 6.06
CA ARG A 88 9.08 -24.23 5.41
C ARG A 88 8.12 -23.17 4.89
N ILE A 89 8.04 -23.04 3.57
CA ILE A 89 7.11 -22.12 2.91
C ILE A 89 5.75 -22.80 2.98
N ILE A 90 4.85 -22.28 3.79
CA ILE A 90 3.45 -22.69 3.81
C ILE A 90 2.82 -22.03 2.57
N PRO A 91 2.32 -22.80 1.59
CA PRO A 91 1.65 -22.23 0.44
C PRO A 91 0.38 -21.51 0.90
N PHE A 92 0.03 -20.42 0.21
CA PHE A 92 -1.27 -19.80 0.39
C PHE A 92 -2.36 -20.79 -0.06
N THR A 93 -3.23 -21.19 0.87
CA THR A 93 -4.29 -22.18 0.64
C THR A 93 -5.68 -21.58 0.47
N GLU A 94 -5.82 -20.27 0.64
CA GLU A 94 -7.09 -19.58 0.48
C GLU A 94 -7.37 -19.24 -0.99
N ASN A 95 -8.59 -18.78 -1.27
CA ASN A 95 -8.96 -18.36 -2.62
C ASN A 95 -8.32 -16.99 -2.92
N PRO A 96 -7.46 -16.89 -3.95
CA PRO A 96 -6.85 -15.62 -4.30
C PRO A 96 -7.90 -14.68 -4.91
N GLY A 97 -7.82 -13.39 -4.57
CA GLY A 97 -8.64 -12.35 -5.16
C GLY A 97 -9.60 -11.68 -4.17
N LEU A 98 -10.60 -10.98 -4.72
CA LEU A 98 -11.63 -10.32 -3.92
C LEU A 98 -12.62 -11.37 -3.37
N PRO A 99 -13.09 -11.21 -2.12
CA PRO A 99 -14.12 -12.08 -1.57
C PRO A 99 -15.40 -11.98 -2.42
N THR A 100 -16.17 -13.06 -2.42
CA THR A 100 -17.26 -13.31 -3.37
C THR A 100 -18.31 -12.21 -3.36
N ASN A 101 -18.68 -11.74 -2.17
CA ASN A 101 -19.59 -10.63 -1.93
C ASN A 101 -19.07 -9.30 -2.53
N LEU A 102 -17.81 -8.98 -2.30
CA LEU A 102 -17.20 -7.76 -2.80
C LEU A 102 -17.04 -7.81 -4.32
N ARG A 103 -16.67 -8.97 -4.86
CA ARG A 103 -16.58 -9.18 -6.32
C ARG A 103 -17.94 -8.93 -6.99
N LEU A 104 -19.02 -9.45 -6.43
CA LEU A 104 -20.38 -9.21 -6.92
C LEU A 104 -20.76 -7.73 -6.81
N ALA A 105 -20.57 -7.11 -5.64
CA ALA A 105 -20.87 -5.69 -5.40
C ALA A 105 -20.10 -4.74 -6.33
N MET A 106 -18.89 -5.13 -6.73
CA MET A 106 -18.02 -4.35 -7.61
C MET A 106 -18.20 -4.67 -9.11
N THR A 107 -19.13 -5.58 -9.45
CA THR A 107 -19.45 -5.88 -10.85
C THR A 107 -20.03 -4.62 -11.50
N ASN A 108 -19.48 -4.21 -12.65
CA ASN A 108 -19.85 -2.99 -13.39
C ASN A 108 -19.60 -1.66 -12.65
N LYS A 109 -18.75 -1.66 -11.61
CA LYS A 109 -18.33 -0.42 -10.93
C LYS A 109 -17.17 0.26 -11.64
N SER A 110 -17.04 1.56 -11.42
CA SER A 110 -15.97 2.38 -11.98
C SER A 110 -14.66 2.20 -11.21
N SER A 111 -13.54 2.59 -11.81
CA SER A 111 -12.24 2.63 -11.11
C SER A 111 -12.26 3.51 -9.86
N ALA A 112 -13.09 4.55 -9.82
CA ALA A 112 -13.28 5.39 -8.66
C ALA A 112 -13.92 4.63 -7.49
N ASP A 113 -14.85 3.71 -7.77
CA ASP A 113 -15.48 2.89 -6.73
C ASP A 113 -14.46 1.91 -6.11
N PHE A 114 -13.57 1.33 -6.92
CA PHE A 114 -12.46 0.50 -6.41
C PHE A 114 -11.49 1.31 -5.56
N TYR A 115 -11.21 2.56 -5.94
CA TYR A 115 -10.38 3.44 -5.14
C TYR A 115 -11.01 3.74 -3.77
N SER A 116 -12.33 3.94 -3.71
CA SER A 116 -13.06 4.20 -2.46
C SER A 116 -12.98 3.02 -1.47
N LEU A 117 -12.70 1.80 -1.93
CA LEU A 117 -12.43 0.67 -1.02
C LEU A 117 -11.10 0.81 -0.27
N LEU A 118 -10.11 1.42 -0.92
CA LEU A 118 -8.78 1.63 -0.37
C LEU A 118 -8.69 2.92 0.45
N VAL A 119 -9.41 3.95 0.00
CA VAL A 119 -9.46 5.26 0.64
C VAL A 119 -10.92 5.65 0.85
N PRO A 120 -11.54 5.20 1.97
CA PRO A 120 -12.90 5.57 2.33
C PRO A 120 -13.05 7.08 2.60
N ASP A 121 -14.29 7.56 2.56
CA ASP A 121 -14.61 8.97 2.79
C ASP A 121 -14.19 9.46 4.18
N ASP A 122 -14.21 8.59 5.18
CA ASP A 122 -13.74 8.88 6.54
C ASP A 122 -12.27 9.29 6.58
N VAL A 123 -11.45 8.71 5.70
CA VAL A 123 -10.03 9.10 5.57
C VAL A 123 -9.93 10.53 5.05
N PHE A 124 -10.74 10.88 4.05
CA PHE A 124 -10.77 12.26 3.54
C PHE A 124 -11.32 13.24 4.58
N MET A 125 -12.30 12.84 5.38
CA MET A 125 -12.79 13.65 6.48
C MET A 125 -11.69 13.95 7.50
N GLN A 126 -10.94 12.92 7.94
CA GLN A 126 -9.85 13.13 8.89
C GLN A 126 -8.75 14.04 8.31
N ILE A 127 -8.37 13.81 7.04
CA ILE A 127 -7.37 14.66 6.38
C ILE A 127 -7.85 16.13 6.33
N VAL A 128 -9.11 16.36 6.03
CA VAL A 128 -9.69 17.71 5.99
C VAL A 128 -9.69 18.35 7.38
N GLU A 129 -10.09 17.62 8.41
CA GLU A 129 -10.08 18.09 9.80
C GLU A 129 -8.67 18.48 10.23
N ASP A 130 -7.71 17.59 10.08
CA ASP A 130 -6.31 17.82 10.46
C ASP A 130 -5.69 18.99 9.67
N THR A 131 -5.99 19.09 8.37
CA THR A 131 -5.50 20.18 7.51
C THR A 131 -6.05 21.52 7.96
N ASN A 132 -7.34 21.58 8.28
CA ASN A 132 -7.98 22.79 8.74
C ASN A 132 -7.49 23.19 10.14
N GLN A 133 -7.34 22.22 11.04
CA GLN A 133 -6.78 22.45 12.37
C GLN A 133 -5.35 22.99 12.28
N PHE A 134 -4.50 22.37 11.45
CA PHE A 134 -3.14 22.84 11.23
C PHE A 134 -3.11 24.28 10.70
N ALA A 135 -4.02 24.63 9.78
CA ALA A 135 -4.08 26.00 9.26
C ALA A 135 -4.50 27.02 10.34
N ILE A 136 -5.42 26.64 11.23
CA ILE A 136 -5.82 27.46 12.38
C ILE A 136 -4.62 27.67 13.30
N ASP A 137 -3.95 26.60 13.73
CA ASP A 137 -2.78 26.65 14.60
C ASP A 137 -1.66 27.50 13.98
N ARG A 138 -1.49 27.39 12.66
CA ARG A 138 -0.48 28.13 11.92
C ARG A 138 -0.80 29.61 11.78
N SER A 139 -2.07 29.96 11.64
CA SER A 139 -2.53 31.35 11.52
C SER A 139 -2.52 32.08 12.86
N THR A 140 -2.78 31.37 13.96
CA THR A 140 -2.88 31.92 15.33
C THR A 140 -1.55 31.90 16.09
N GLY A 141 -0.72 30.87 15.90
CA GLY A 141 0.48 30.60 16.72
C GLY A 141 1.79 31.27 16.27
N ARG A 142 1.83 32.00 15.15
CA ARG A 142 3.06 32.69 14.69
C ARG A 142 2.77 34.13 14.29
N VAL A 143 3.76 35.01 14.47
CA VAL A 143 3.82 36.33 13.79
C VAL A 143 4.07 36.08 12.31
N ALA A 144 3.06 35.58 11.61
CA ALA A 144 3.09 35.46 10.16
C ALA A 144 3.15 36.88 9.60
N SER A 145 4.09 37.15 8.69
CA SER A 145 4.16 38.41 7.95
C SER A 145 2.79 38.77 7.38
N LYS A 146 2.48 40.07 7.26
CA LYS A 146 1.20 40.54 6.70
C LYS A 146 0.92 39.98 5.29
N ALA A 147 1.96 39.62 4.54
CA ALA A 147 1.86 39.04 3.21
C ALA A 147 1.84 37.49 3.17
N ALA A 148 1.82 36.82 4.34
CA ALA A 148 1.84 35.36 4.38
C ALA A 148 0.55 34.76 3.83
N ARG A 149 0.66 33.83 2.86
CA ARG A 149 -0.48 33.16 2.22
C ARG A 149 -1.44 32.48 3.19
N ILE A 150 -0.94 32.03 4.34
CA ILE A 150 -1.76 31.39 5.38
C ILE A 150 -2.84 32.31 5.95
N ARG A 151 -2.68 33.63 5.86
CA ARG A 151 -3.72 34.59 6.27
C ARG A 151 -4.93 34.61 5.34
N ASN A 152 -4.75 34.16 4.10
CA ASN A 152 -5.82 34.04 3.11
C ASN A 152 -6.32 32.59 3.01
N TRP A 153 -5.97 31.73 3.97
CA TRP A 153 -6.43 30.35 4.00
C TRP A 153 -7.94 30.29 4.22
N SER A 154 -8.60 29.46 3.42
CA SER A 154 -10.00 29.08 3.59
C SER A 154 -10.07 27.61 4.02
N PRO A 155 -10.98 27.24 4.94
CA PRO A 155 -11.19 25.84 5.30
C PRO A 155 -11.44 24.98 4.07
N SER A 156 -10.69 23.89 3.94
CA SER A 156 -10.87 22.89 2.91
C SER A 156 -12.09 22.01 3.21
N ASN A 157 -12.67 21.41 2.17
CA ASN A 157 -13.74 20.41 2.30
C ASN A 157 -13.34 19.08 1.66
N VAL A 158 -14.12 18.02 1.94
CA VAL A 158 -13.88 16.66 1.43
C VAL A 158 -13.84 16.62 -0.10
N HIS A 159 -14.68 17.41 -0.76
CA HIS A 159 -14.75 17.43 -2.23
C HIS A 159 -13.51 18.06 -2.86
N GLU A 160 -13.02 19.16 -2.29
CA GLU A 160 -11.75 19.80 -2.67
C GLU A 160 -10.57 18.88 -2.42
N MET A 161 -10.55 18.16 -1.29
CA MET A 161 -9.48 17.22 -0.98
C MET A 161 -9.48 16.03 -1.95
N LYS A 162 -10.64 15.48 -2.29
CA LYS A 162 -10.77 14.44 -3.33
C LYS A 162 -10.27 14.92 -4.70
N ARG A 163 -10.60 16.16 -5.09
CA ARG A 163 -10.10 16.78 -6.33
C ARG A 163 -8.58 16.97 -6.29
N PHE A 164 -8.03 17.39 -5.16
CA PHE A 164 -6.59 17.53 -4.97
C PHE A 164 -5.88 16.19 -5.17
N PHE A 165 -6.39 15.09 -4.60
CA PHE A 165 -5.84 13.74 -4.82
C PHE A 165 -5.98 13.27 -6.27
N ALA A 166 -7.10 13.57 -6.93
CA ALA A 166 -7.27 13.29 -8.35
C ALA A 166 -6.21 14.01 -9.21
N LEU A 167 -5.87 15.25 -8.87
CA LEU A 167 -4.79 16.00 -9.54
C LEU A 167 -3.41 15.39 -9.27
N ILE A 168 -3.17 14.89 -8.05
CA ILE A 168 -1.93 14.16 -7.73
C ILE A 168 -1.79 12.94 -8.65
N PHE A 169 -2.83 12.12 -8.77
CA PHE A 169 -2.79 10.94 -9.65
C PHE A 169 -2.60 11.31 -11.13
N LEU A 170 -3.21 12.39 -11.60
CA LEU A 170 -3.02 12.87 -12.97
C LEU A 170 -1.58 13.32 -13.25
N ARG A 171 -0.90 13.87 -12.25
CA ARG A 171 0.47 14.41 -12.36
C ARG A 171 1.54 13.32 -12.37
N PHE A 172 1.25 12.13 -11.86
CA PHE A 172 2.15 10.99 -11.97
C PHE A 172 1.97 10.30 -13.33
N PRO A 173 2.93 10.43 -14.28
CA PRO A 173 2.88 9.60 -15.46
C PRO A 173 2.93 8.15 -15.02
N ILE A 174 1.92 7.38 -15.42
CA ILE A 174 1.95 5.93 -15.37
C ILE A 174 3.10 5.52 -16.31
N ILE A 175 4.30 5.40 -15.76
CA ILE A 175 5.47 4.84 -16.43
C ILE A 175 5.13 3.38 -16.72
N GLY A 176 4.54 3.12 -17.88
CA GLY A 176 4.08 1.77 -18.20
C GLY A 176 3.27 1.59 -19.48
N GLN A 177 2.85 2.66 -20.18
CA GLN A 177 2.17 2.52 -21.47
C GLN A 177 3.06 3.01 -22.61
N LYS A 178 4.13 2.24 -22.89
CA LYS A 178 4.60 2.05 -24.27
C LYS A 178 4.19 0.64 -24.68
N MET A 179 2.94 0.47 -25.11
CA MET A 179 2.57 -0.65 -25.96
C MET A 179 2.65 -0.17 -27.42
N LYS A 180 3.60 -0.79 -28.13
CA LYS A 180 3.80 -0.93 -29.59
C LYS A 180 3.27 0.16 -30.50
#